data_AF-A0A497LII5-F1
#
_entry.id   AF-A0A497LII5-F1
#
_cell.length_a   1.000
_cell.length_b   1.000
_cell.length_c   1.000
_cell.angle_alpha   90.00
_cell.angle_beta   90.00
_cell.angle_gamma   90.00
#
_symmetry.space_group_name_H-M   'P 1'
#
loop_
_entity.id
_entity.type
_entity.pdbx_description
1 polymer ?
#
loop_
_entity_poly.entity_id
_entity_poly.type
_entity_poly.pdbx_seq_one_letter_code
_entity_poly.pdbx_strand_id
1 'polypeptide(L)'
;MPAATFLCRGSALMVQQALEEAFLPVKVRVATGLYVNWDSALKVDEEVLAWAEASSTRPPRGSTLRDEGEAAYLLMEAVRKGGGEHLISEELYRRLKELFSWKIERRLGGNGFHMGKALLELGVRPLVSYPCRPKAIMYSSPTFKVAHKGRFRVPSEAV
;
A
#
# COMPACT_ATOMS: atom_id res chain seq x y z
N MET A 1 15.53 14.63 60.60
CA MET A 1 16.20 14.40 59.29
C MET A 1 15.12 14.35 58.22
N PRO A 2 15.02 15.32 57.29
CA PRO A 2 14.11 15.22 56.16
C PRO A 2 14.82 14.59 54.95
N ALA A 3 14.14 13.67 54.27
CA ALA A 3 14.58 13.02 53.05
C ALA A 3 14.51 14.00 51.86
N ALA A 4 15.60 14.10 51.11
CA ALA A 4 15.66 14.89 49.89
C ALA A 4 15.13 14.08 48.70
N THR A 5 13.99 14.51 48.15
CA THR A 5 13.47 14.03 46.87
C THR A 5 14.28 14.68 45.74
N PHE A 6 15.16 13.92 45.09
CA PHE A 6 15.86 14.37 43.88
C PHE A 6 14.96 14.19 42.65
N LEU A 7 14.30 15.28 42.25
CA LEU A 7 13.59 15.38 40.97
C LEU A 7 14.60 15.45 39.82
N CYS A 8 14.86 14.32 39.16
CA CYS A 8 15.63 14.28 37.91
C CYS A 8 14.77 14.81 36.75
N ARG A 9 14.62 16.14 36.64
CA ARG A 9 13.91 16.85 35.56
C ARG A 9 14.80 17.15 34.33
N GLY A 10 15.76 16.27 34.02
CA GLY A 10 16.78 16.55 33.00
C GLY A 10 16.68 15.77 31.68
N SER A 11 15.99 14.63 31.64
CA SER A 11 16.12 13.69 30.51
C SER A 11 15.02 13.80 29.45
N ALA A 12 13.80 14.16 29.82
CA ALA A 12 12.68 14.18 28.86
C ALA A 12 12.79 15.32 27.82
N LEU A 13 13.27 16.50 28.23
CA LEU A 13 13.37 17.66 27.33
C LEU A 13 14.45 17.47 26.26
N MET A 14 15.57 16.82 26.60
CA MET A 14 16.67 16.57 25.65
C MET A 14 16.32 15.50 24.63
N VAL A 15 15.53 14.49 25.00
CA VAL A 15 15.04 13.48 24.04
C VAL A 15 14.05 14.11 23.05
N GLN A 16 13.24 15.06 23.51
CA GLN A 16 12.28 15.77 22.67
C GLN A 16 12.96 16.75 21.70
N GLN A 17 14.00 17.48 22.17
CA GLN A 17 14.82 18.33 21.29
C GLN A 17 15.66 17.52 20.30
N ALA A 18 16.21 16.37 20.69
CA ALA A 18 16.97 15.50 19.78
C ALA A 18 16.09 14.83 18.71
N LEU A 19 14.80 14.60 18.99
CA LEU A 19 13.82 14.12 18.01
C LEU A 19 13.34 15.23 17.07
N GLU A 20 13.27 16.49 17.53
CA GLU A 20 12.92 17.65 16.71
C GLU A 20 14.07 18.08 15.78
N GLU A 21 15.34 17.88 16.16
CA GLU A 21 16.51 18.29 15.37
C GLU A 21 16.90 17.33 14.22
N ALA A 22 16.31 16.13 14.14
CA ALA A 22 16.66 15.15 13.10
C ALA A 22 15.96 15.34 11.75
N PHE A 23 14.96 16.23 11.66
CA PHE A 23 14.31 16.56 10.39
C PHE A 23 14.71 17.95 9.93
N LEU A 24 15.94 18.06 9.40
CA LEU A 24 16.30 19.21 8.56
C LEU A 24 15.17 19.41 7.54
N PRO A 25 14.57 20.62 7.44
CA PRO A 25 13.52 20.86 6.47
C PRO A 25 14.09 20.61 5.08
N VAL A 26 13.72 19.47 4.50
CA VAL A 26 14.23 19.05 3.21
C VAL A 26 13.73 20.07 2.20
N LYS A 27 14.64 20.95 1.74
CA LYS A 27 14.35 21.99 0.73
C LYS A 27 14.09 21.42 -0.67
N VAL A 28 14.01 20.09 -0.81
CA VAL A 28 13.83 19.40 -2.08
C VAL A 28 12.34 19.30 -2.39
N ARG A 29 11.96 19.73 -3.60
CA ARG A 29 10.61 19.54 -4.13
C ARG A 29 10.60 18.26 -4.95
N VAL A 30 9.92 17.24 -4.43
CA VAL A 30 9.77 15.95 -5.12
C VAL A 30 8.35 15.83 -5.65
N ALA A 31 8.22 15.37 -6.89
CA ALA A 31 6.96 14.91 -7.44
C ALA A 31 7.06 13.41 -7.74
N THR A 32 6.13 12.62 -7.24
CA THR A 32 6.03 11.19 -7.57
C THR A 32 4.87 11.02 -8.54
N GLY A 33 5.21 10.65 -9.77
CA GLY A 33 4.26 10.48 -10.86
C GLY A 33 4.19 9.04 -11.33
N LEU A 34 3.07 8.73 -12.01
CA LEU A 34 2.80 7.47 -12.69
C LEU A 34 2.62 6.28 -11.72
N TYR A 35 1.61 5.44 -11.98
CA TYR A 35 1.29 4.22 -11.21
C TYR A 35 0.87 4.46 -9.75
N VAL A 36 -0.25 5.17 -9.54
CA VAL A 36 -1.08 4.98 -8.34
C VAL A 36 -2.27 4.14 -8.75
N ASN A 37 -2.37 2.93 -8.21
CA ASN A 37 -3.42 1.97 -8.54
C ASN A 37 -4.15 1.52 -7.26
N TRP A 38 -5.18 0.71 -7.46
CA TRP A 38 -5.88 0.06 -6.38
C TRP A 38 -5.60 -1.41 -6.43
N ASP A 39 -4.97 -1.89 -5.39
CA ASP A 39 -4.71 -3.30 -5.25
C ASP A 39 -5.88 -3.92 -4.48
N SER A 40 -6.36 -5.05 -5.01
CA SER A 40 -7.10 -6.02 -4.22
C SER A 40 -6.08 -7.04 -3.73
N ALA A 41 -5.90 -7.12 -2.42
CA ALA A 41 -5.00 -8.05 -1.77
C ALA A 41 -5.80 -9.17 -1.12
N LEU A 42 -5.37 -10.40 -1.32
CA LEU A 42 -5.89 -11.59 -0.67
C LEU A 42 -4.75 -12.21 0.13
N LYS A 43 -4.93 -12.40 1.44
CA LYS A 43 -4.00 -13.19 2.23
C LYS A 43 -4.20 -14.66 1.89
N VAL A 44 -3.13 -15.31 1.42
CA VAL A 44 -3.13 -16.75 1.13
C VAL A 44 -2.99 -17.51 2.45
N ASP A 45 -3.96 -18.36 2.76
CA ASP A 45 -3.97 -19.29 3.88
C ASP A 45 -4.53 -20.65 3.45
N GLU A 46 -4.72 -21.57 4.41
CA GLU A 46 -5.11 -22.95 4.15
C GLU A 46 -6.37 -23.11 3.29
N GLU A 47 -7.35 -22.21 3.42
CA GLU A 47 -8.58 -22.27 2.61
C GLU A 47 -8.32 -21.92 1.14
N VAL A 48 -7.46 -20.92 0.90
CA VAL A 48 -7.07 -20.52 -0.46
C VAL A 48 -6.18 -21.61 -1.08
N LEU A 49 -5.31 -22.24 -0.30
CA LEU A 49 -4.49 -23.36 -0.74
C LEU A 49 -5.36 -24.58 -1.06
N ALA A 50 -6.32 -24.92 -0.21
CA ALA A 50 -7.26 -26.02 -0.45
C ALA A 50 -8.08 -25.80 -1.74
N TRP A 51 -8.51 -24.55 -2.03
CA TRP A 51 -9.13 -24.22 -3.32
C TRP A 51 -8.19 -24.48 -4.50
N ALA A 52 -6.91 -24.09 -4.37
CA ALA A 52 -5.93 -24.27 -5.44
C ALA A 52 -5.61 -25.76 -5.69
N GLU A 53 -5.52 -26.55 -4.62
CA GLU A 53 -5.30 -28.01 -4.69
C GLU A 53 -6.51 -28.76 -5.28
N ALA A 54 -7.73 -28.33 -4.94
CA ALA A 54 -8.97 -28.89 -5.49
C ALA A 54 -9.23 -28.45 -6.95
N SER A 55 -8.57 -27.40 -7.41
CA SER A 55 -8.73 -26.88 -8.77
C SER A 55 -8.02 -27.77 -9.79
N SER A 56 -8.58 -27.87 -11.01
CA SER A 56 -7.91 -28.52 -12.13
C SER A 56 -6.77 -27.61 -12.63
N THR A 57 -5.61 -27.73 -11.99
CA THR A 57 -4.45 -26.86 -12.26
C THR A 57 -3.83 -27.16 -13.63
N ARG A 58 -3.37 -26.11 -14.31
CA ARG A 58 -2.62 -26.21 -15.56
C ARG A 58 -1.65 -25.04 -15.73
N PRO A 59 -0.51 -25.22 -16.42
CA PRO A 59 0.38 -24.12 -16.73
C PRO A 59 -0.32 -23.02 -17.56
N PRO A 60 0.07 -21.74 -17.40
CA PRO A 60 -0.44 -20.65 -18.23
C PRO A 60 -0.20 -20.89 -19.72
N ARG A 61 -1.20 -20.63 -20.55
CA ARG A 61 -1.10 -20.75 -22.02
C ARG A 61 -0.56 -19.51 -22.72
N GLY A 62 -0.39 -18.40 -21.99
CA GLY A 62 0.10 -17.14 -22.53
C GLY A 62 0.46 -16.15 -21.43
N SER A 63 0.71 -14.89 -21.81
CA SER A 63 1.08 -13.81 -20.88
C SER A 63 -0.08 -13.31 -20.01
N THR A 64 -1.32 -13.54 -20.43
CA THR A 64 -2.54 -13.20 -19.68
C THR A 64 -3.23 -14.48 -19.23
N LEU A 65 -3.36 -14.64 -17.91
CA LEU A 65 -4.12 -15.74 -17.30
C LEU A 65 -5.60 -15.57 -17.60
N ARG A 66 -6.27 -16.66 -18.00
CA ARG A 66 -7.66 -16.59 -18.45
C ARG A 66 -8.65 -17.31 -17.56
N ASP A 67 -8.17 -18.24 -16.73
CA ASP A 67 -9.03 -19.11 -15.94
C ASP A 67 -8.40 -19.51 -14.59
N GLU A 68 -9.25 -20.07 -13.72
CA GLU A 68 -8.91 -20.45 -12.35
C GLU A 68 -7.85 -21.55 -12.29
N GLY A 69 -7.79 -22.44 -13.29
CA GLY A 69 -6.78 -23.49 -13.34
C GLY A 69 -5.37 -22.96 -13.55
N GLU A 70 -5.22 -21.94 -14.40
CA GLU A 70 -3.95 -21.23 -14.60
C GLU A 70 -3.55 -20.41 -13.35
N ALA A 71 -4.52 -19.78 -12.69
CA ALA A 71 -4.29 -19.03 -11.46
C ALA A 71 -3.88 -19.94 -10.28
N ALA A 72 -4.60 -21.05 -10.08
CA ALA A 72 -4.30 -22.04 -9.05
C ALA A 72 -2.93 -22.68 -9.28
N TYR A 73 -2.59 -23.02 -10.51
CA TYR A 73 -1.26 -23.52 -10.86
C TYR A 73 -0.14 -22.55 -10.45
N LEU A 74 -0.28 -21.27 -10.80
CA LEU A 74 0.73 -20.26 -10.46
C LEU A 74 0.80 -19.98 -8.96
N LEU A 75 -0.32 -20.07 -8.25
CA LEU A 75 -0.31 -19.97 -6.78
C LEU A 75 0.50 -21.12 -6.16
N MET A 76 0.26 -22.37 -6.60
CA MET A 76 1.00 -23.53 -6.11
C MET A 76 2.50 -23.43 -6.44
N GLU A 77 2.85 -22.95 -7.64
CA GLU A 77 4.24 -22.67 -7.99
C GLU A 77 4.84 -21.56 -7.11
N ALA A 78 4.11 -20.48 -6.85
CA ALA A 78 4.56 -19.37 -6.02
C ALA A 78 4.89 -19.82 -4.58
N VAL A 79 4.10 -20.74 -4.03
CA VAL A 79 4.35 -21.35 -2.71
C VAL A 79 5.68 -22.14 -2.71
N ARG A 80 5.99 -22.84 -3.80
CA ARG A 80 7.16 -23.72 -3.88
C ARG A 80 8.48 -22.98 -4.15
N LYS A 81 8.46 -22.00 -5.04
CA LYS A 81 9.70 -21.37 -5.57
C LYS A 81 9.68 -19.83 -5.58
N GLY A 82 8.66 -19.22 -5.01
CA GLY A 82 8.43 -17.77 -5.07
C GLY A 82 7.56 -17.37 -6.27
N GLY A 83 6.81 -16.29 -6.10
CA GLY A 83 5.83 -15.79 -7.08
C GLY A 83 6.39 -14.75 -8.05
N GLY A 84 5.54 -14.36 -9.01
CA GLY A 84 5.80 -13.30 -9.99
C GLY A 84 4.52 -12.55 -10.34
N GLU A 85 4.66 -11.52 -11.17
CA GLU A 85 3.52 -10.73 -11.66
C GLU A 85 3.02 -11.26 -13.00
N HIS A 86 1.71 -11.44 -13.11
CA HIS A 86 1.04 -11.90 -14.31
C HIS A 86 -0.15 -11.01 -14.64
N LEU A 87 -0.39 -10.77 -15.94
CA LEU A 87 -1.64 -10.15 -16.38
C LEU A 87 -2.77 -11.17 -16.22
N ILE A 88 -3.96 -10.70 -15.85
CA ILE A 88 -5.15 -11.54 -15.75
C ILE A 88 -6.27 -10.97 -16.63
N SER A 89 -7.10 -11.85 -17.18
CA SER A 89 -8.29 -11.44 -17.92
C SER A 89 -9.31 -10.80 -16.97
N GLU A 90 -10.15 -9.91 -17.50
CA GLU A 90 -11.23 -9.32 -16.71
C GLU A 90 -12.21 -10.39 -16.20
N GLU A 91 -12.49 -11.41 -16.99
CA GLU A 91 -13.35 -12.53 -16.59
C GLU A 91 -12.76 -13.28 -15.39
N LEU A 92 -11.47 -13.65 -15.45
CA LEU A 92 -10.78 -14.31 -14.35
C LEU A 92 -10.78 -13.43 -13.10
N TYR A 93 -10.50 -12.13 -13.25
CA TYR A 93 -10.57 -11.18 -12.14
C TYR A 93 -11.95 -11.17 -11.47
N ARG A 94 -13.04 -11.13 -12.26
CA ARG A 94 -14.41 -11.16 -11.71
C ARG A 94 -14.68 -12.46 -10.95
N ARG A 95 -14.29 -13.61 -11.50
CA ARG A 95 -14.46 -14.91 -10.82
C ARG A 95 -13.69 -15.00 -9.51
N LEU A 96 -12.40 -14.67 -9.52
CA LEU A 96 -11.58 -14.66 -8.30
C LEU A 96 -12.14 -13.69 -7.26
N LYS A 97 -12.62 -12.53 -7.71
CA LYS A 97 -13.26 -11.56 -6.83
C LYS A 97 -14.55 -12.10 -6.22
N GLU A 98 -15.37 -12.84 -6.95
CA GLU A 98 -16.58 -13.46 -6.41
C GLU A 98 -16.24 -14.51 -5.36
N LEU A 99 -15.32 -15.44 -5.69
CA LEU A 99 -14.87 -16.52 -4.82
C LEU A 99 -14.30 -16.01 -3.47
N PHE A 100 -13.50 -14.95 -3.53
CA PHE A 100 -12.76 -14.45 -2.36
C PHE A 100 -13.25 -13.08 -1.87
N SER A 101 -14.42 -12.62 -2.31
CA SER A 101 -14.96 -11.27 -2.02
C SER A 101 -14.94 -10.91 -0.53
N TRP A 102 -15.20 -11.89 0.33
CA TRP A 102 -15.26 -11.77 1.78
C TRP A 102 -13.89 -11.62 2.46
N LYS A 103 -12.79 -11.88 1.73
CA LYS A 103 -11.40 -11.87 2.23
C LYS A 103 -10.51 -10.85 1.53
N ILE A 104 -11.03 -10.16 0.52
CA ILE A 104 -10.29 -9.14 -0.23
C ILE A 104 -10.15 -7.86 0.59
N GLU A 105 -8.91 -7.48 0.83
CA GLU A 105 -8.55 -6.18 1.35
C GLU A 105 -8.29 -5.21 0.19
N ARG A 106 -8.87 -4.02 0.27
CA ARG A 106 -8.56 -2.94 -0.67
C ARG A 106 -7.48 -2.06 -0.09
N ARG A 107 -6.43 -1.84 -0.86
CA ARG A 107 -5.35 -0.93 -0.49
C ARG A 107 -4.97 -0.03 -1.65
N LEU A 108 -4.40 1.12 -1.31
CA LEU A 108 -3.69 1.94 -2.27
C LEU A 108 -2.37 1.27 -2.59
N GLY A 109 -2.13 1.09 -3.88
CA GLY A 109 -0.91 0.50 -4.40
C GLY A 109 -0.20 1.41 -5.38
N GLY A 110 0.86 0.85 -5.95
CA GLY A 110 1.59 1.43 -7.03
C GLY A 110 2.73 2.34 -6.56
N ASN A 111 3.77 2.39 -7.38
CA ASN A 111 5.05 2.99 -7.03
C ASN A 111 4.93 4.47 -6.67
N GLY A 112 4.06 5.22 -7.37
CA GLY A 112 3.85 6.64 -7.10
C GLY A 112 3.31 6.89 -5.68
N PHE A 113 2.41 6.03 -5.21
CA PHE A 113 1.83 6.11 -3.87
C PHE A 113 2.83 5.66 -2.81
N HIS A 114 3.44 4.50 -2.98
CA HIS A 114 4.39 3.96 -1.99
C HIS A 114 5.62 4.85 -1.82
N MET A 115 6.19 5.37 -2.92
CA MET A 115 7.27 6.36 -2.85
C MET A 115 6.79 7.65 -2.18
N GLY A 116 5.59 8.12 -2.52
CA GLY A 116 5.02 9.32 -1.90
C GLY A 116 4.85 9.18 -0.39
N LYS A 117 4.43 8.00 0.07
CA LYS A 117 4.30 7.67 1.50
C LYS A 117 5.67 7.59 2.19
N ALA A 118 6.65 6.89 1.60
CA ALA A 118 7.99 6.79 2.16
C ALA A 118 8.66 8.17 2.29
N LEU A 119 8.49 9.05 1.29
CA LEU A 119 8.99 10.42 1.35
C LEU A 119 8.36 11.22 2.49
N LEU A 120 7.05 11.07 2.73
CA LEU A 120 6.39 11.68 3.89
C LEU A 120 6.97 11.20 5.22
N GLU A 121 7.21 9.90 5.35
CA GLU A 121 7.82 9.31 6.54
C GLU A 121 9.25 9.84 6.78
N LEU A 122 9.94 10.24 5.71
CA LEU A 122 11.25 10.91 5.76
C LEU A 122 11.17 12.43 5.93
N GLY A 123 9.99 12.99 6.21
CA GLY A 123 9.79 14.44 6.41
C GLY A 123 9.75 15.27 5.11
N VAL A 124 9.73 14.62 3.95
CA VAL A 124 9.55 15.28 2.65
C VAL A 124 8.08 15.28 2.28
N ARG A 125 7.52 16.43 1.91
CA ARG A 125 6.12 16.50 1.45
C ARG A 125 6.04 16.48 -0.09
N PRO A 126 5.89 15.30 -0.74
CA PRO A 126 5.88 15.21 -2.20
C PRO A 126 4.56 15.70 -2.79
N LEU A 127 4.59 16.02 -4.08
CA LEU A 127 3.41 16.08 -4.94
C LEU A 127 3.18 14.70 -5.57
N VAL A 128 2.08 14.05 -5.25
CA VAL A 128 1.75 12.72 -5.78
C VAL A 128 0.72 12.87 -6.90
N SER A 129 0.97 12.22 -8.04
CA SER A 129 -0.05 12.05 -9.09
C SER A 129 -1.11 11.08 -8.59
N TYR A 130 -2.09 11.65 -7.89
CA TYR A 130 -3.10 10.92 -7.16
C TYR A 130 -4.45 11.16 -7.81
N PRO A 131 -4.96 10.22 -8.61
CA PRO A 131 -6.22 10.44 -9.29
C PRO A 131 -7.35 10.46 -8.24
N CYS A 132 -8.37 11.32 -8.39
CA CYS A 132 -9.50 11.44 -7.44
C CYS A 132 -10.33 10.15 -7.39
N ARG A 133 -10.78 9.74 -6.21
CA ARG A 133 -11.30 8.38 -5.93
C ARG A 133 -12.40 8.38 -4.84
N PRO A 134 -13.10 7.26 -4.57
CA PRO A 134 -14.05 7.11 -3.49
C PRO A 134 -13.60 7.74 -2.18
N LYS A 135 -14.56 8.44 -1.58
CA LYS A 135 -14.38 9.31 -0.41
C LYS A 135 -13.64 8.62 0.73
N ALA A 136 -14.00 7.37 1.06
CA ALA A 136 -13.38 6.62 2.15
C ALA A 136 -11.86 6.48 1.99
N ILE A 137 -11.36 6.32 0.76
CA ILE A 137 -9.94 6.21 0.47
C ILE A 137 -9.28 7.59 0.54
N MET A 138 -9.91 8.61 -0.05
CA MET A 138 -9.40 9.98 0.00
C MET A 138 -9.23 10.47 1.44
N TYR A 139 -10.18 10.13 2.33
CA TYR A 139 -10.12 10.48 3.74
C TYR A 139 -9.09 9.69 4.55
N SER A 140 -8.79 8.45 4.16
CA SER A 140 -7.78 7.61 4.84
C SER A 140 -6.37 7.75 4.25
N SER A 141 -6.20 8.55 3.19
CA SER A 141 -4.92 8.71 2.51
C SER A 141 -3.94 9.60 3.30
N PRO A 142 -2.62 9.36 3.17
CA PRO A 142 -1.60 10.21 3.76
C PRO A 142 -1.66 11.68 3.28
N THR A 143 -1.09 12.59 4.06
CA THR A 143 -1.20 14.04 3.85
C THR A 143 -0.18 14.63 2.86
N PHE A 144 0.17 13.89 1.80
CA PHE A 144 0.98 14.40 0.69
C PHE A 144 0.21 15.45 -0.12
N LYS A 145 0.90 16.21 -0.97
CA LYS A 145 0.25 17.16 -1.88
C LYS A 145 -0.33 16.41 -3.07
N VAL A 146 -1.52 16.80 -3.50
CA VAL A 146 -2.13 16.40 -4.76
C VAL A 146 -2.54 17.65 -5.54
N ALA A 147 -2.53 17.58 -6.87
CA ALA A 147 -3.00 18.67 -7.72
C ALA A 147 -4.51 18.54 -7.93
N HIS A 148 -5.29 19.55 -7.51
CA HIS A 148 -6.75 19.56 -7.64
C HIS A 148 -7.25 20.98 -7.92
N LYS A 149 -8.00 21.16 -9.03
CA LYS A 149 -8.57 22.45 -9.47
C LYS A 149 -7.54 23.60 -9.47
N GLY A 150 -6.34 23.35 -10.01
CA GLY A 150 -5.28 24.36 -10.12
C GLY A 150 -4.56 24.71 -8.81
N ARG A 151 -4.82 23.99 -7.72
CA ARG A 151 -4.17 24.21 -6.41
C ARG A 151 -3.62 22.91 -5.84
N PHE A 152 -2.71 23.02 -4.88
CA PHE A 152 -2.29 21.89 -4.06
C PHE A 152 -3.27 21.70 -2.90
N ARG A 153 -3.66 20.44 -2.69
CA ARG A 153 -4.55 19.97 -1.62
C ARG A 153 -3.92 18.76 -0.96
N VAL A 154 -4.42 18.33 0.20
CA VAL A 154 -4.26 16.93 0.63
C VAL A 154 -5.39 16.08 0.04
N PRO A 155 -5.26 14.74 -0.05
CA PRO A 155 -6.30 13.89 -0.63
C PRO A 155 -7.70 14.11 -0.03
N SER A 156 -7.82 14.27 1.29
CA SER A 156 -9.11 14.51 1.97
C SER A 156 -9.80 15.82 1.57
N GLU A 157 -9.04 16.79 1.06
CA GLU A 157 -9.56 18.08 0.56
C GLU A 157 -9.78 18.08 -0.95
N ALA A 158 -9.35 17.03 -1.64
CA ALA A 158 -9.44 16.84 -3.10
C ALA A 158 -10.53 15.82 -3.49
N VAL A 159 -11.49 15.58 -2.58
CA VAL A 159 -12.70 14.77 -2.78
C VAL A 159 -13.64 15.40 -3.80
#